data_AF-A0A662HQ42-F1
#
_entry.id   AF-A0A662HQ42-F1
#
_cell.length_a   1.000
_cell.length_b   1.000
_cell.length_c   1.000
_cell.angle_alpha   90.00
_cell.angle_beta   90.00
_cell.angle_gamma   90.00
#
_symmetry.space_group_name_H-M   'P 1'
#
loop_
_entity.id
_entity.type
_entity.pdbx_description
1 polymer ?
#
loop_
_entity_poly.entity_id
_entity_poly.type
_entity_poly.pdbx_seq_one_letter_code
_entity_poly.pdbx_strand_id
1 'polypeptide(L)'
;MVVLMRILAISDIHCNCHMLEKVLTIIKDYDLIIICGDFDCPRAVDMLAGHRVLAVSGNMDYFDVIVKLEKFGILIEDNIRRVGEYAFIGIGMGELSLEEIKHTEKTIIISHYPPYGTKVDIAFTGEHIGSHLVRDIVERLKPLVCLCGHVHEARGVDNIGETLVLNPGPLSKGYYAILELPSCRYSLESLNL
;
A
#
# COMPACT_ATOMS: atom_id res chain seq x y z
N MET A 1 -21.45 16.30 6.50
CA MET A 1 -20.45 16.58 5.44
C MET A 1 -19.49 15.41 5.44
N VAL A 2 -19.26 14.77 4.30
CA VAL A 2 -18.25 13.70 4.24
C VAL A 2 -16.88 14.37 4.14
N VAL A 3 -15.94 14.00 5.01
CA VAL A 3 -14.59 14.56 5.01
C VAL A 3 -13.79 13.86 3.93
N LEU A 4 -13.28 14.61 2.96
CA LEU A 4 -12.38 14.10 1.93
C LEU A 4 -11.07 13.67 2.59
N MET A 5 -10.59 12.47 2.27
CA MET A 5 -9.26 12.00 2.64
C MET A 5 -8.44 11.74 1.38
N ARG A 6 -7.32 12.44 1.24
CA ARG A 6 -6.40 12.31 0.12
C ARG A 6 -5.15 11.55 0.54
N ILE A 7 -4.89 10.43 -0.11
CA ILE A 7 -3.85 9.48 0.24
C ILE A 7 -2.77 9.50 -0.85
N LEU A 8 -1.52 9.68 -0.44
CA LEU A 8 -0.36 9.38 -1.27
C LEU A 8 -0.01 7.89 -1.09
N ALA A 9 -0.25 7.07 -2.11
CA ALA A 9 0.06 5.65 -2.10
C ALA A 9 1.34 5.37 -2.90
N ILE A 10 2.30 4.70 -2.26
CA ILE A 10 3.59 4.33 -2.84
C ILE A 10 3.93 2.87 -2.47
N SER A 11 4.86 2.28 -3.21
CA SER A 11 5.40 0.94 -2.97
C SER A 11 6.82 0.85 -3.50
N ASP A 12 7.57 -0.19 -3.13
CA ASP A 12 8.80 -0.60 -3.83
C ASP A 12 9.80 0.56 -3.97
N ILE A 13 10.14 1.12 -2.81
CA ILE A 13 11.11 2.21 -2.68
C ILE A 13 12.50 1.71 -3.05
N HIS A 14 12.84 0.46 -2.74
CA HIS A 14 14.13 -0.19 -3.06
C HIS A 14 15.34 0.68 -2.69
N CYS A 15 15.30 1.25 -1.48
CA CYS A 15 16.28 2.19 -0.94
C CYS A 15 16.55 3.44 -1.81
N ASN A 16 15.70 3.75 -2.80
CA ASN A 16 15.81 4.95 -3.62
C ASN A 16 15.35 6.20 -2.84
N CYS A 17 16.16 6.57 -1.85
CA CYS A 17 15.92 7.69 -0.95
C CYS A 17 15.78 9.03 -1.70
N HIS A 18 16.48 9.18 -2.83
CA HIS A 18 16.36 10.35 -3.70
C HIS A 18 14.94 10.49 -4.27
N MET A 19 14.37 9.39 -4.74
CA MET A 19 13.00 9.42 -5.28
C MET A 19 11.95 9.60 -4.18
N LEU A 20 12.18 9.00 -3.01
CA LEU A 20 11.35 9.26 -1.83
C LEU A 20 11.39 10.74 -1.42
N GLU A 21 12.56 11.36 -1.40
CA GLU A 21 12.69 12.80 -1.13
C GLU A 21 11.95 13.64 -2.16
N LYS A 22 12.11 13.32 -3.45
CA LYS A 22 11.42 14.01 -4.54
C LYS A 22 9.90 13.95 -4.36
N VAL A 23 9.30 12.78 -4.11
CA VAL A 23 7.84 12.65 -3.97
C VAL A 23 7.31 13.40 -2.74
N LEU A 24 7.99 13.29 -1.60
CA LEU A 24 7.62 14.00 -0.37
C LEU A 24 7.80 15.52 -0.50
N THR A 25 8.68 15.97 -1.40
CA THR A 25 8.93 17.39 -1.64
C THR A 25 7.95 17.99 -2.64
N ILE A 26 7.66 17.31 -3.74
CA ILE A 26 6.84 17.84 -4.83
C ILE A 26 5.35 17.75 -4.50
N ILE A 27 4.93 16.63 -3.90
CA ILE A 27 3.53 16.41 -3.55
C ILE A 27 3.32 16.92 -2.13
N LYS A 28 2.37 17.85 -1.93
CA LYS A 28 2.13 18.51 -0.63
C LYS A 28 0.71 18.37 -0.10
N ASP A 29 -0.25 18.06 -0.97
CA ASP A 29 -1.66 18.05 -0.63
C ASP A 29 -2.15 16.60 -0.44
N TYR A 30 -1.82 16.02 0.73
CA TYR A 30 -2.30 14.71 1.16
C TYR A 30 -2.45 14.69 2.69
N ASP A 31 -3.39 13.88 3.18
CA ASP A 31 -3.68 13.70 4.60
C ASP A 31 -2.94 12.51 5.21
N LEU A 32 -2.56 11.54 4.38
CA LEU A 32 -1.98 10.26 4.78
C LEU A 32 -1.07 9.70 3.69
N ILE A 33 0.05 9.11 4.08
CA ILE A 33 0.90 8.30 3.20
C ILE A 33 0.63 6.82 3.49
N ILE A 34 0.45 6.03 2.44
CA ILE A 34 0.40 4.57 2.52
C ILE A 34 1.56 3.98 1.75
N ILE A 35 2.27 3.03 2.37
CA ILE A 35 3.42 2.35 1.77
C ILE A 35 3.19 0.84 1.77
N CYS A 36 3.16 0.24 0.58
CA CYS A 36 2.91 -1.19 0.37
C CYS A 36 4.18 -2.06 0.42
N GLY A 37 5.17 -1.68 1.25
CA GLY A 37 6.39 -2.45 1.46
C GLY A 37 7.54 -2.18 0.48
N ASP A 38 8.60 -2.96 0.64
CA ASP A 38 9.88 -2.88 -0.06
C ASP A 38 10.55 -1.50 0.10
N PHE A 39 10.75 -1.12 1.36
CA PHE A 39 11.62 -0.01 1.74
C PHE A 39 13.09 -0.34 1.46
N ASP A 40 13.47 -1.59 1.71
CA ASP A 40 14.79 -2.21 1.45
C ASP A 40 15.92 -1.66 2.34
N CYS A 41 15.81 -0.43 2.86
CA CYS A 41 16.78 0.10 3.80
C CYS A 41 16.22 1.01 4.91
N PRO A 42 16.82 1.00 6.12
CA PRO A 42 16.37 1.80 7.27
C PRO A 42 16.38 3.32 7.04
N ARG A 43 17.17 3.80 6.07
CA ARG A 43 17.22 5.22 5.71
C ARG A 43 15.91 5.70 5.08
N ALA A 44 15.27 4.86 4.26
CA ALA A 44 13.97 5.21 3.68
C ALA A 44 12.92 5.43 4.79
N VAL A 45 12.98 4.64 5.86
CA VAL A 45 12.11 4.81 7.03
C VAL A 45 12.41 6.10 7.79
N ASP A 46 13.68 6.48 7.97
CA ASP A 46 14.05 7.74 8.65
C ASP A 46 13.41 8.97 7.99
N MET A 47 13.35 8.96 6.66
CA MET A 47 12.83 10.09 5.87
C MET A 47 11.33 10.33 6.08
N LEU A 48 10.63 9.38 6.70
CA LEU A 48 9.20 9.48 7.03
C LEU A 48 8.95 10.13 8.39
N ALA A 49 9.99 10.48 9.14
CA ALA A 49 9.87 11.20 10.40
C ALA A 49 9.02 12.47 10.23
N GLY A 50 8.00 12.62 11.07
CA GLY A 50 7.10 13.78 11.04
C GLY A 50 5.97 13.70 10.00
N HIS A 51 5.96 12.67 9.14
CA HIS A 51 4.83 12.40 8.26
C HIS A 51 3.82 11.45 8.92
N ARG A 52 2.56 11.58 8.53
CA ARG A 52 1.51 10.63 8.91
C ARG A 52 1.52 9.48 7.92
N VAL A 53 1.96 8.31 8.35
CA VAL A 53 2.21 7.15 7.48
C VAL A 53 1.60 5.88 8.06
N LEU A 54 1.04 5.04 7.21
CA LEU A 54 0.79 3.62 7.48
C LEU A 54 1.56 2.77 6.47
N ALA A 55 2.16 1.69 6.95
CA ALA A 55 2.99 0.84 6.12
C ALA A 55 2.83 -0.64 6.48
N VAL A 56 3.12 -1.48 5.49
CA VAL A 56 3.40 -2.92 5.65
C VAL A 56 4.81 -3.18 5.11
N SER A 57 5.43 -4.27 5.54
CA SER A 57 6.67 -4.79 4.96
C SER A 57 6.43 -5.42 3.61
N GLY A 58 7.45 -5.40 2.77
CA GLY A 58 7.56 -6.21 1.58
C GLY A 58 8.69 -7.24 1.69
N ASN A 59 8.80 -8.13 0.70
CA ASN A 59 9.71 -9.27 0.76
C ASN A 59 11.21 -8.91 0.82
N MET A 60 11.55 -7.64 0.64
CA MET A 60 12.90 -7.10 0.76
C MET A 60 13.18 -6.42 2.12
N ASP A 61 12.16 -6.26 2.97
CA ASP A 61 12.28 -5.58 4.26
C ASP A 61 12.73 -6.53 5.37
N TYR A 62 14.04 -6.63 5.55
CA TYR A 62 14.63 -7.45 6.62
C TYR A 62 14.62 -6.76 8.00
N PHE A 63 15.16 -7.45 9.01
CA PHE A 63 15.10 -7.10 10.43
C PHE A 63 15.26 -5.62 10.77
N ASP A 64 16.31 -4.95 10.25
CA ASP A 64 16.58 -3.55 10.60
C ASP A 64 15.51 -2.58 10.09
N VAL A 65 14.87 -2.89 8.95
CA VAL A 65 13.74 -2.11 8.43
C VAL A 65 12.52 -2.35 9.31
N ILE A 66 12.18 -3.61 9.58
CA ILE A 66 11.00 -3.99 10.38
C ILE A 66 11.03 -3.34 11.77
N VAL A 67 12.13 -3.53 12.52
CA VAL A 67 12.32 -2.94 13.87
C VAL A 67 12.12 -1.42 13.84
N LYS A 68 12.51 -0.79 12.74
CA LYS A 68 12.38 0.66 12.59
C LYS A 68 10.97 1.10 12.24
N LEU A 69 10.28 0.39 11.36
CA LEU A 69 8.86 0.63 11.06
C LEU A 69 8.03 0.52 12.35
N GLU A 70 8.31 -0.48 13.19
CA GLU A 70 7.70 -0.67 14.51
C GLU A 70 8.02 0.49 15.46
N LYS A 71 9.30 0.86 15.58
CA LYS A 71 9.75 1.96 16.45
C LYS A 71 9.13 3.31 16.07
N PHE A 72 8.90 3.54 14.78
CA PHE A 72 8.22 4.73 14.27
C PHE A 72 6.69 4.65 14.44
N GLY A 73 6.14 3.48 14.79
CA GLY A 73 4.71 3.27 14.99
C GLY A 73 3.90 3.30 13.70
N ILE A 74 4.54 3.07 12.55
CA ILE A 74 3.90 3.12 11.22
C ILE A 74 3.58 1.74 10.64
N LEU A 75 4.19 0.67 11.16
CA LEU A 75 3.88 -0.71 10.78
C LEU A 75 2.47 -1.10 11.27
N ILE A 76 1.64 -1.66 10.38
CA ILE A 76 0.27 -2.08 10.69
C ILE A 76 -0.03 -3.54 10.32
N GLU A 77 1.00 -4.37 10.16
CA GLU A 77 0.83 -5.80 9.90
C GLU A 77 0.01 -6.48 10.99
N ASP A 78 -0.88 -7.36 10.55
CA ASP A 78 -1.80 -8.12 11.40
C ASP A 78 -2.62 -7.23 12.35
N ASN A 79 -2.79 -5.95 11.98
CA ASN A 79 -3.40 -4.94 12.82
C ASN A 79 -4.42 -4.11 12.02
N ILE A 80 -5.35 -3.51 12.76
CA ILE A 80 -6.32 -2.57 12.23
C ILE A 80 -6.00 -1.18 12.77
N ARG A 81 -5.63 -0.26 11.88
CA ARG A 81 -5.47 1.15 12.23
C ARG A 81 -6.67 1.96 11.77
N ARG A 82 -7.26 2.75 12.67
CA ARG A 82 -8.33 3.70 12.32
C ARG A 82 -7.75 5.09 12.05
N VAL A 83 -8.17 5.67 10.93
CA VAL A 83 -7.85 7.05 10.54
C VAL A 83 -9.16 7.69 10.07
N GLY A 84 -9.69 8.62 10.87
CA GLY A 84 -11.04 9.15 10.66
C GLY A 84 -12.08 8.04 10.77
N GLU A 85 -12.95 7.94 9.78
CA GLU A 85 -14.02 6.92 9.69
C GLU A 85 -13.56 5.60 9.05
N TYR A 86 -12.34 5.53 8.54
CA TYR A 86 -11.82 4.37 7.81
C TYR A 86 -11.00 3.43 8.69
N ALA A 87 -11.09 2.13 8.40
CA ALA A 87 -10.29 1.09 9.02
C ALA A 87 -9.29 0.53 7.99
N PHE A 88 -7.99 0.60 8.31
CA PHE A 88 -6.90 0.11 7.48
C PHE A 88 -6.39 -1.21 8.04
N ILE A 89 -6.35 -2.25 7.22
CA ILE A 89 -5.83 -3.58 7.56
C ILE A 89 -4.51 -3.78 6.83
N GLY A 90 -3.44 -4.09 7.56
CA GLY A 90 -2.11 -4.34 6.98
C GLY A 90 -1.81 -5.83 6.78
N ILE A 91 -1.28 -6.18 5.61
CA ILE A 91 -0.83 -7.53 5.24
C ILE A 91 0.58 -7.44 4.61
N GLY A 92 1.62 -7.70 5.39
CA GLY A 92 3.01 -7.66 4.94
C GLY A 92 3.54 -9.01 4.46
N MET A 93 4.83 -9.29 4.74
CA MET A 93 5.46 -10.59 4.44
C MET A 93 4.92 -11.78 5.26
N GLY A 94 4.36 -11.50 6.45
CA GLY A 94 3.95 -12.53 7.41
C GLY A 94 2.69 -13.30 7.00
N GLU A 95 2.48 -14.46 7.62
CA GLU A 95 1.20 -15.16 7.59
C GLU A 95 0.20 -14.45 8.50
N LEU A 96 -0.91 -14.02 7.91
CA LEU A 96 -1.95 -13.27 8.62
C LEU A 96 -2.96 -14.22 9.26
N SER A 97 -3.14 -14.12 10.59
CA SER A 97 -4.26 -14.75 11.29
C SER A 97 -5.46 -13.79 11.36
N LEU A 98 -6.46 -13.98 10.49
CA LEU A 98 -7.66 -13.12 10.44
C LEU A 98 -8.87 -13.68 11.18
N GLU A 99 -8.67 -14.28 12.35
CA GLU A 99 -9.78 -14.89 13.09
C GLU A 99 -10.82 -13.87 13.60
N GLU A 100 -10.51 -12.57 13.64
CA GLU A 100 -11.38 -11.58 14.31
C GLU A 100 -11.76 -10.32 13.50
N ILE A 101 -11.37 -10.19 12.23
CA ILE A 101 -11.71 -8.98 11.46
C ILE A 101 -13.18 -8.99 11.05
N LYS A 102 -13.97 -8.18 11.75
CA LYS A 102 -15.35 -7.86 11.38
C LYS A 102 -15.36 -6.86 10.23
N HIS A 103 -16.06 -7.22 9.15
CA HIS A 103 -16.33 -6.35 8.02
C HIS A 103 -16.93 -5.02 8.47
N THR A 104 -16.39 -3.90 7.98
CA THR A 104 -17.04 -2.59 8.03
C THR A 104 -17.08 -2.01 6.62
N GLU A 105 -18.12 -1.25 6.25
CA GLU A 105 -18.28 -0.64 4.91
C GLU A 105 -17.15 0.35 4.53
N LYS A 106 -16.25 0.69 5.47
CA LYS A 106 -15.18 1.68 5.30
C LYS A 106 -13.80 1.07 5.51
N THR A 107 -13.63 -0.15 5.03
CA THR A 107 -12.39 -0.92 5.16
C THR A 107 -11.48 -0.65 3.96
N ILE A 108 -10.19 -0.48 4.20
CA ILE A 108 -9.13 -0.43 3.20
C ILE A 108 -8.10 -1.50 3.58
N ILE A 109 -7.69 -2.30 2.59
CA ILE A 109 -6.59 -3.25 2.77
C ILE A 109 -5.32 -2.62 2.20
N ILE A 110 -4.24 -2.72 2.95
CA ILE A 110 -2.87 -2.41 2.51
C ILE A 110 -2.13 -3.73 2.54
N SER A 111 -1.74 -4.23 1.37
CA SER A 111 -0.92 -5.43 1.27
C SER A 111 0.36 -5.13 0.52
N HIS A 112 1.42 -5.90 0.77
CA HIS A 112 2.53 -5.92 -0.17
C HIS A 112 2.18 -6.72 -1.42
N TYR A 113 1.63 -7.92 -1.25
CA TYR A 113 1.26 -8.79 -2.36
C TYR A 113 -0.07 -8.37 -2.99
N PRO A 114 -0.13 -8.24 -4.32
CA PRO A 114 -1.39 -8.11 -5.03
C PRO A 114 -2.30 -9.32 -4.79
N PRO A 115 -3.64 -9.15 -4.81
CA PRO A 115 -4.53 -10.29 -4.84
C PRO A 115 -4.31 -11.14 -6.10
N TYR A 116 -4.28 -12.46 -5.94
CA TYR A 116 -4.12 -13.38 -7.07
C TYR A 116 -5.22 -13.22 -8.13
N GLY A 117 -4.84 -13.36 -9.40
CA GLY A 117 -5.78 -13.42 -10.52
C GLY A 117 -6.39 -12.06 -10.86
N THR A 118 -5.60 -11.01 -10.73
CA THR A 118 -5.95 -9.63 -11.10
C THR A 118 -5.04 -9.14 -12.22
N LYS A 119 -5.32 -7.96 -12.79
CA LYS A 119 -4.40 -7.38 -13.78
C LYS A 119 -3.10 -6.87 -13.16
N VAL A 120 -3.09 -6.68 -11.85
CA VAL A 120 -1.97 -6.07 -11.10
C VAL A 120 -1.04 -7.09 -10.45
N ASP A 121 -1.23 -8.38 -10.72
CA ASP A 121 -0.36 -9.47 -10.24
C ASP A 121 0.29 -10.28 -11.38
N ILE A 122 0.25 -9.76 -12.61
CA ILE A 122 0.80 -10.42 -13.80
C ILE A 122 2.27 -10.05 -13.97
N ALA A 123 3.16 -11.03 -13.83
CA ALA A 123 4.58 -10.85 -14.09
C ALA A 123 4.87 -10.69 -15.60
N PHE A 124 6.09 -10.31 -15.98
CA PHE A 124 6.51 -10.23 -17.39
C PHE A 124 6.35 -11.55 -18.16
N THR A 125 6.36 -12.69 -17.45
CA THR A 125 6.10 -14.02 -18.03
C THR A 125 4.64 -14.21 -18.46
N GLY A 126 3.73 -13.32 -18.02
CA GLY A 126 2.29 -13.46 -18.18
C GLY A 126 1.62 -14.29 -17.08
N GLU A 127 2.39 -14.76 -16.10
CA GLU A 127 1.88 -15.56 -14.98
C GLU A 127 1.39 -14.68 -13.83
N HIS A 128 0.34 -15.15 -13.15
CA HIS A 128 -0.14 -14.57 -11.91
C HIS A 128 0.75 -14.98 -10.74
N ILE A 129 1.34 -14.00 -10.07
CA ILE A 129 2.23 -14.21 -8.91
C ILE A 129 1.67 -13.55 -7.64
N GLY A 130 0.40 -13.15 -7.64
CA GLY A 130 -0.27 -12.57 -6.48
C GLY A 130 -0.56 -13.58 -5.39
N SER A 131 -1.05 -13.08 -4.26
CA SER A 131 -1.40 -13.87 -3.09
C SER A 131 -2.86 -14.34 -3.15
N HIS A 132 -3.04 -15.66 -3.08
CA HIS A 132 -4.37 -16.27 -2.89
C HIS A 132 -4.99 -15.88 -1.55
N LEU A 133 -4.18 -15.73 -0.49
CA LEU A 133 -4.66 -15.28 0.81
C LEU A 133 -5.26 -13.87 0.70
N VAL A 134 -4.55 -12.93 0.08
CA VAL A 134 -5.05 -11.56 -0.12
C VAL A 134 -6.34 -11.57 -0.96
N ARG A 135 -6.39 -12.41 -2.00
CA ARG A 135 -7.59 -12.62 -2.82
C ARG A 135 -8.80 -13.05 -1.98
N ASP A 136 -8.65 -14.10 -1.17
CA ASP A 136 -9.72 -14.63 -0.33
C ASP A 136 -10.22 -13.59 0.68
N ILE A 137 -9.29 -12.79 1.23
CA ILE A 137 -9.63 -11.73 2.18
C ILE A 137 -10.42 -10.61 1.51
N VAL A 138 -10.00 -10.18 0.31
CA VAL A 138 -10.71 -9.16 -0.46
C VAL A 138 -12.12 -9.64 -0.81
N GLU A 139 -12.29 -10.88 -1.26
CA GLU A 139 -13.62 -11.42 -1.60
C GLU A 139 -14.54 -11.54 -0.38
N ARG A 140 -13.98 -11.91 0.78
CA ARG A 140 -14.72 -12.04 2.04
C ARG A 140 -15.09 -10.68 2.65
N LEU A 141 -14.14 -9.76 2.71
CA LEU A 141 -14.28 -8.48 3.40
C LEU A 141 -14.76 -7.34 2.51
N LYS A 142 -14.77 -7.51 1.18
CA LYS A 142 -15.25 -6.52 0.20
C LYS A 142 -14.87 -5.07 0.56
N PRO A 143 -13.57 -4.79 0.80
CA PRO A 143 -13.15 -3.45 1.22
C PRO A 143 -13.41 -2.44 0.09
N LEU A 144 -13.40 -1.15 0.41
CA LEU A 144 -13.49 -0.10 -0.61
C LEU A 144 -12.31 -0.16 -1.58
N VAL A 145 -11.10 -0.38 -1.03
CA VAL A 145 -9.85 -0.40 -1.78
C VAL A 145 -8.89 -1.45 -1.19
N CYS A 146 -8.15 -2.12 -2.06
CA CYS A 146 -6.96 -2.91 -1.74
C CYS A 146 -5.74 -2.27 -2.43
N LEU A 147 -4.86 -1.66 -1.66
CA LEU A 147 -3.58 -1.12 -2.14
C LEU A 147 -2.52 -2.22 -2.08
N CYS A 148 -1.75 -2.41 -3.15
CA CYS A 148 -0.72 -3.43 -3.25
C CYS A 148 0.57 -2.96 -3.93
N GLY A 149 1.63 -3.77 -3.86
CA GLY A 149 2.96 -3.54 -4.43
C GLY A 149 3.51 -4.77 -5.17
N HIS A 150 4.79 -5.09 -4.96
CA HIS A 150 5.48 -6.33 -5.32
C HIS A 150 5.71 -6.57 -6.83
N VAL A 151 4.67 -6.49 -7.65
CA VAL A 151 4.75 -6.79 -9.10
C VAL A 151 5.00 -5.49 -9.88
N HIS A 152 6.27 -5.19 -10.14
CA HIS A 152 6.73 -3.88 -10.64
C HIS A 152 6.18 -3.53 -12.02
N GLU A 153 6.02 -4.55 -12.86
CA GLU A 153 5.53 -4.46 -14.24
C GLU A 153 4.02 -4.31 -14.32
N ALA A 154 3.30 -4.67 -13.25
CA ALA A 154 1.84 -4.70 -13.20
C ALA A 154 1.27 -3.48 -12.46
N ARG A 155 1.95 -2.33 -12.57
CA ARG A 155 1.40 -1.02 -12.18
C ARG A 155 0.05 -0.83 -12.87
N GLY A 156 -1.00 -0.55 -12.10
CA GLY A 156 -2.33 -0.47 -12.66
C GLY A 156 -3.42 -0.58 -11.63
N VAL A 157 -4.62 -0.85 -12.13
CA VAL A 157 -5.80 -1.12 -11.32
C VAL A 157 -6.56 -2.31 -11.87
N ASP A 158 -7.32 -2.95 -10.99
CA ASP A 158 -8.35 -3.91 -11.35
C ASP A 158 -9.51 -3.84 -10.34
N ASN A 159 -10.53 -4.67 -10.50
CA ASN A 159 -11.59 -4.80 -9.50
C ASN A 159 -11.82 -6.26 -9.13
N ILE A 160 -12.06 -6.49 -7.84
CA ILE A 160 -12.62 -7.75 -7.33
C ILE A 160 -14.02 -7.42 -6.81
N GLY A 161 -15.04 -7.73 -7.60
CA GLY A 161 -16.39 -7.22 -7.35
C GLY A 161 -16.40 -5.69 -7.42
N GLU A 162 -16.77 -5.04 -6.31
CA GLU A 162 -16.80 -3.58 -6.17
C GLU A 162 -15.52 -3.01 -5.53
N THR A 163 -14.61 -3.87 -5.05
CA THR A 163 -13.34 -3.45 -4.46
C THR A 163 -12.38 -2.99 -5.54
N LEU A 164 -11.92 -1.74 -5.46
CA LEU A 164 -10.80 -1.25 -6.26
C LEU A 164 -9.49 -1.89 -5.80
N VAL A 165 -8.79 -2.58 -6.69
CA VAL A 165 -7.42 -3.04 -6.46
C VAL A 165 -6.48 -2.08 -7.17
N LEU A 166 -5.50 -1.52 -6.45
CA LEU A 166 -4.61 -0.49 -6.99
C LEU A 166 -3.15 -0.78 -6.62
N ASN A 167 -2.33 -0.96 -7.66
CA ASN A 167 -0.88 -1.03 -7.56
C ASN A 167 -0.28 0.30 -8.10
N PRO A 168 0.32 1.15 -7.26
CA PRO A 168 0.86 2.44 -7.68
C PRO A 168 2.07 2.28 -8.61
N GLY A 169 2.68 1.09 -8.64
CA GLY A 169 3.96 0.81 -9.26
C GLY A 169 5.12 1.24 -8.37
N PRO A 170 6.35 0.89 -8.77
CA PRO A 170 7.51 1.09 -7.93
C PRO A 170 7.93 2.55 -7.86
N LEU A 171 7.99 3.08 -6.63
CA LEU A 171 8.49 4.42 -6.36
C LEU A 171 9.95 4.53 -6.78
N SER A 172 10.75 3.46 -6.71
CA SER A 172 12.12 3.47 -7.25
C SER A 172 12.21 3.87 -8.73
N LYS A 173 11.13 3.72 -9.52
CA LYS A 173 11.01 4.17 -10.92
C LYS A 173 10.24 5.50 -11.08
N GLY A 174 9.90 6.15 -9.96
CA GLY A 174 9.19 7.43 -9.91
C GLY A 174 7.67 7.30 -9.92
N TYR A 175 7.10 6.09 -9.83
CA TYR A 175 5.66 5.89 -9.85
C TYR A 175 5.03 6.06 -8.46
N TYR A 176 3.83 6.61 -8.44
CA TYR A 176 3.00 6.73 -7.24
C TYR A 176 1.53 6.82 -7.64
N ALA A 177 0.63 6.82 -6.64
CA ALA A 177 -0.77 7.10 -6.86
C ALA A 177 -1.32 8.09 -5.85
N ILE A 178 -2.32 8.86 -6.27
CA ILE A 178 -3.20 9.61 -5.36
C ILE A 178 -4.54 8.91 -5.31
N LEU A 179 -5.04 8.63 -4.10
CA LEU A 179 -6.35 8.05 -3.85
C LEU A 179 -7.20 9.01 -3.01
N GLU A 180 -8.44 9.24 -3.42
CA GLU A 180 -9.41 10.09 -2.74
C GLU A 180 -10.60 9.27 -2.22
N LEU A 181 -10.79 9.29 -0.90
CA LEU A 181 -11.94 8.69 -0.22
C LEU A 181 -12.96 9.78 0.16
N PRO A 182 -14.28 9.49 0.12
CA PRO A 182 -14.91 8.17 -0.03
C PRO A 182 -15.11 7.70 -1.47
N SER A 183 -14.89 8.56 -2.48
CA SER A 183 -15.27 8.24 -3.87
C SER A 183 -14.42 7.18 -4.55
N CYS A 184 -13.34 6.73 -3.90
CA CYS A 184 -12.32 5.86 -4.47
C CYS A 184 -11.78 6.37 -5.82
N ARG A 185 -11.75 7.70 -6.01
CA ARG A 185 -11.12 8.29 -7.20
C ARG A 185 -9.62 8.15 -7.06
N TYR A 186 -8.97 7.75 -8.14
CA TYR A 186 -7.52 7.56 -8.13
C TYR A 186 -6.88 8.19 -9.35
N SER A 187 -5.58 8.46 -9.23
CA SER A 187 -4.69 8.78 -10.35
C SER A 187 -3.40 7.99 -10.18
N LEU A 188 -2.92 7.38 -11.26
CA LEU A 188 -1.62 6.73 -11.32
C LEU A 188 -0.65 7.71 -11.97
N GLU A 189 0.28 8.25 -11.18
CA GLU A 189 1.17 9.32 -11.58
C GLU A 189 2.63 8.88 -11.63
N SER A 190 3.47 9.70 -12.26
CA SER A 190 4.92 9.50 -12.30
C SER A 190 5.64 10.82 -12.10
N LEU A 191 6.70 10.81 -11.31
CA LEU A 191 7.65 11.92 -11.28
C LEU A 191 8.48 11.85 -12.56
N ASN A 192 8.46 12.92 -13.35
CA ASN A 192 9.38 13.05 -14.48
C ASN A 192 10.82 12.96 -13.93
N LEU A 193 11.59 11.98 -14.42
CA LEU A 193 12.95 11.70 -13.97
C LEU A 193 13.90 12.86 -14.23
#